data_AF-A0AAV1QH39-F1
#
_entry.id   AF-A0AAV1QH39-F1
#
_cell.length_a   1.000
_cell.length_b   1.000
_cell.length_c   1.000
_cell.angle_alpha   90.00
_cell.angle_beta   90.00
_cell.angle_gamma   90.00
#
_symmetry.space_group_name_H-M   'P 1'
#
loop_
_entity.id
_entity.type
_entity.pdbx_description
1 polymer ?
#
loop_
_entity_poly.entity_id
_entity_poly.type
_entity_poly.pdbx_seq_one_letter_code
_entity_poly.pdbx_strand_id
1 'polypeptide(L)'
;MASSFLCFSLLFITVYTADGFRTYEVSRCEFNSTDLENVRFIRSTYYNKLELARFDSSVGKFVGYTEFGVKNAERWNKGPEVAQMKAERERYCLRNVKLDYQAVLTKSVKPYVRLHSVTPPAGKHPSMLVCSLYSFYPKTIIVKWLRDGQEVTSDVTSTEEMADADWYYQIHSHLEYTPR
;
A
#
# COMPACT_ATOMS: atom_id res chain seq x y z
N MET A 1 10.32 -51.58 -38.15
CA MET A 1 9.28 -50.89 -38.93
C MET A 1 8.02 -50.86 -38.07
N ALA A 2 7.36 -49.76 -37.75
CA ALA A 2 7.58 -48.37 -38.11
C ALA A 2 6.95 -47.49 -37.02
N SER A 3 7.63 -46.38 -36.73
CA SER A 3 7.03 -45.07 -36.47
C SER A 3 5.82 -45.01 -35.53
N SER A 4 6.07 -44.97 -34.22
CA SER A 4 5.24 -44.20 -33.29
C SER A 4 6.00 -42.95 -32.80
N PHE A 5 6.82 -42.39 -33.69
CA PHE A 5 7.75 -41.29 -33.39
C PHE A 5 7.20 -39.89 -33.68
N LEU A 6 5.93 -39.74 -34.07
CA LEU A 6 5.48 -38.48 -34.71
C LEU A 6 4.15 -37.89 -34.23
N CYS A 7 3.46 -38.47 -33.24
CA CYS A 7 2.18 -37.91 -32.75
C CYS A 7 2.22 -37.40 -31.30
N PHE A 8 3.30 -37.64 -30.57
CA PHE A 8 3.72 -36.73 -29.50
C PHE A 8 4.50 -35.58 -30.13
N SER A 9 3.84 -34.90 -31.07
CA SER A 9 4.23 -33.56 -31.50
C SER A 9 4.24 -32.73 -30.24
N LEU A 10 5.44 -32.56 -29.71
CA LEU A 10 5.90 -31.56 -28.77
C LEU A 10 5.15 -30.24 -28.97
N LEU A 11 3.93 -30.15 -28.45
CA LEU A 11 3.27 -28.91 -28.08
C LEU A 11 3.92 -28.44 -26.78
N PHE A 12 5.26 -28.29 -26.81
CA PHE A 12 5.89 -27.20 -26.09
C PHE A 12 5.44 -25.93 -26.81
N ILE A 13 4.19 -25.51 -26.54
CA ILE A 13 3.87 -24.10 -26.57
C ILE A 13 4.72 -23.53 -25.46
N THR A 14 5.97 -23.22 -25.80
CA THR A 14 6.71 -22.17 -25.11
C THR A 14 5.82 -20.95 -25.31
N VAL A 15 4.95 -20.71 -24.34
CA VAL A 15 4.32 -19.42 -24.17
C VAL A 15 5.51 -18.52 -23.87
N TYR A 16 6.14 -18.01 -24.93
CA TYR A 16 6.99 -16.84 -24.82
C TYR A 16 6.04 -15.75 -24.36
N THR A 17 5.88 -15.61 -23.04
CA THR A 17 5.40 -14.35 -22.50
C THR A 17 6.45 -13.37 -23.00
N ALA A 18 6.03 -12.49 -23.91
CA ALA A 18 6.85 -11.34 -24.26
C ALA A 18 6.90 -10.48 -22.99
N ASP A 19 7.81 -10.82 -22.09
CA ASP A 19 8.08 -10.01 -20.92
C ASP A 19 8.64 -8.69 -21.41
N GLY A 20 7.78 -7.67 -21.44
CA GLY A 20 8.16 -6.33 -21.81
C GLY A 20 9.13 -5.75 -20.78
N PHE A 21 10.13 -5.01 -21.26
CA PHE A 21 11.00 -4.24 -20.38
C PHE A 21 10.32 -2.93 -20.00
N ARG A 22 10.37 -2.56 -18.72
CA ARG A 22 9.75 -1.36 -18.17
C ARG A 22 10.80 -0.51 -17.46
N THR A 23 11.04 0.70 -17.95
CA THR A 23 11.78 1.71 -17.18
C THR A 23 10.78 2.69 -16.58
N TYR A 24 10.93 3.00 -15.30
CA TYR A 24 10.09 4.00 -14.64
C TYR A 24 10.83 4.67 -13.49
N GLU A 25 10.32 5.81 -13.08
CA GLU A 25 10.86 6.56 -11.96
C GLU A 25 9.76 6.80 -10.93
N VAL A 26 10.15 6.76 -9.66
CA VAL A 26 9.26 7.04 -8.54
C VAL A 26 9.83 8.21 -7.77
N SER A 27 9.10 9.33 -7.78
CA SER A 27 9.38 10.47 -6.91
C SER A 27 8.45 10.40 -5.71
N ARG A 28 8.99 10.53 -4.51
CA ARG A 28 8.24 10.46 -3.26
C ARG A 28 8.72 11.53 -2.28
N CYS A 29 7.76 12.02 -1.50
CA CYS A 29 8.00 12.89 -0.37
C CYS A 29 7.69 12.07 0.89
N GLU A 30 8.70 11.79 1.69
CA GLU A 30 8.51 11.12 2.98
C GLU A 30 8.40 12.18 4.08
N PHE A 31 7.27 12.16 4.79
CA PHE A 31 6.92 13.10 5.85
C PHE A 31 5.92 12.46 6.82
N ASN A 32 5.90 12.91 8.07
CA ASN A 32 5.03 12.38 9.12
C ASN A 32 4.48 13.45 10.07
N SER A 33 4.75 14.73 9.78
CA SER A 33 4.40 15.85 10.65
C SER A 33 4.08 17.08 9.81
N THR A 34 3.27 17.98 10.38
CA THR A 34 3.06 19.34 9.85
C THR A 34 4.31 20.20 9.95
N ASP A 35 5.25 19.83 10.83
CA ASP A 35 6.61 20.37 10.80
C ASP A 35 7.37 19.79 9.60
N LEU A 36 7.84 20.69 8.74
CA LEU A 36 8.38 20.37 7.43
C LEU A 36 9.91 20.25 7.41
N GLU A 37 10.59 20.42 8.55
CA GLU A 37 12.05 20.34 8.63
C GLU A 37 12.58 18.98 8.14
N ASN A 38 11.89 17.89 8.49
CA ASN A 38 12.34 16.52 8.22
C ASN A 38 11.75 15.91 6.93
N VAL A 39 11.11 16.71 6.07
CA VAL A 39 10.58 16.25 4.80
C VAL A 39 11.72 15.82 3.88
N ARG A 40 11.64 14.60 3.35
CA ARG A 40 12.63 14.03 2.43
C ARG A 40 12.05 13.88 1.03
N PHE A 41 12.70 14.50 0.05
CA PHE A 41 12.49 14.16 -1.35
C PHE A 41 13.39 12.98 -1.74
N ILE A 42 12.80 12.00 -2.41
CA ILE A 42 13.51 10.82 -2.94
C ILE A 42 13.04 10.58 -4.37
N ARG A 43 13.99 10.36 -5.29
CA ARG A 43 13.71 9.91 -6.67
C ARG A 43 14.48 8.64 -6.96
N SER A 44 13.76 7.57 -7.25
CA SER A 44 14.31 6.25 -7.58
C SER A 44 14.06 5.93 -9.06
N THR A 45 15.08 5.47 -9.78
CA THR A 45 14.96 4.99 -11.16
C THR A 45 15.03 3.47 -11.17
N TYR A 46 14.04 2.84 -11.82
CA TYR A 46 13.87 1.39 -11.88
C TYR A 46 13.93 0.87 -13.31
N TYR A 47 14.46 -0.33 -13.44
CA TYR A 47 14.30 -1.18 -14.62
C TYR A 47 13.63 -2.49 -14.23
N ASN A 48 12.46 -2.75 -14.79
CA ASN A 48 11.50 -3.78 -14.43
C ASN A 48 11.04 -3.70 -12.96
N LYS A 49 11.83 -4.23 -12.04
CA LYS A 49 11.62 -4.16 -10.58
C LYS A 49 12.93 -3.93 -9.83
N LEU A 50 14.03 -3.77 -10.57
CA LEU A 50 15.37 -3.58 -10.06
C LEU A 50 15.65 -2.09 -9.97
N GLU A 51 15.93 -1.62 -8.76
CA GLU A 51 16.34 -0.25 -8.54
C GLU A 51 17.75 -0.06 -9.08
N LEU A 52 17.93 0.87 -10.00
CA LEU A 52 19.24 1.17 -10.57
C LEU A 52 19.96 2.20 -9.72
N ALA A 53 19.32 3.34 -9.46
CA ALA A 53 19.89 4.43 -8.71
C ALA A 53 18.80 5.27 -8.03
N ARG A 54 19.18 5.97 -6.96
CA ARG A 54 18.29 6.83 -6.16
C ARG A 54 18.97 8.12 -5.79
N PHE A 55 18.30 9.25 -5.96
CA PHE A 55 18.61 10.47 -5.23
C PHE A 55 17.80 10.50 -3.93
N ASP A 56 18.44 10.85 -2.83
CA ASP A 56 17.80 11.12 -1.55
C ASP A 56 18.27 12.46 -1.01
N SER A 57 17.36 13.38 -0.74
CA SER A 57 17.69 14.72 -0.22
C SER A 57 18.43 14.70 1.12
N SER A 58 18.24 13.68 1.96
CA SER A 58 19.01 13.51 3.21
C SER A 58 20.47 13.11 2.96
N VAL A 59 20.75 12.48 1.82
CA VAL A 59 22.09 12.09 1.37
C VAL A 59 22.71 13.17 0.47
N GLY A 60 21.87 13.93 -0.25
CA GLY A 60 22.26 15.04 -1.11
C GLY A 60 22.91 14.63 -2.43
N LYS A 61 22.84 13.35 -2.83
CA LYS A 61 23.42 12.83 -4.08
C LYS A 61 22.72 11.56 -4.54
N PHE A 62 22.98 11.17 -5.78
CA PHE A 62 22.58 9.88 -6.33
C PHE A 62 23.46 8.76 -5.76
N VAL A 63 22.84 7.62 -5.45
CA VAL A 63 23.48 6.37 -5.05
C VAL A 63 23.00 5.27 -6.02
N GLY A 64 23.94 4.52 -6.59
CA GLY A 64 23.65 3.37 -7.45
C GLY A 64 23.53 2.07 -6.66
N TYR A 65 22.61 1.19 -7.07
CA TYR A 65 22.35 -0.13 -6.45
C TYR A 65 22.68 -1.31 -7.36
N THR A 66 23.07 -1.03 -8.60
CA THR A 66 23.60 -2.00 -9.57
C THR A 66 24.87 -1.44 -10.19
N GLU A 67 25.68 -2.27 -10.84
CA GLU A 67 26.89 -1.78 -11.53
C GLU A 67 26.56 -0.67 -12.56
N PHE A 68 25.50 -0.88 -13.34
CA PHE A 68 24.98 0.14 -14.27
C PHE A 68 24.47 1.39 -13.54
N GLY A 69 23.79 1.19 -12.41
CA GLY A 69 23.32 2.25 -11.54
C GLY A 69 24.44 3.10 -10.93
N VAL A 70 25.53 2.48 -10.51
CA VAL A 70 26.71 3.17 -9.95
C VAL A 70 27.35 4.07 -11.00
N LYS A 71 27.58 3.54 -12.21
CA LYS A 71 28.12 4.33 -13.35
C LYS A 71 27.24 5.54 -13.67
N ASN A 72 25.91 5.39 -13.65
CA ASN A 72 25.00 6.51 -13.86
C ASN A 72 24.99 7.50 -12.69
N ALA A 73 24.97 7.02 -11.45
CA ALA A 73 25.00 7.88 -10.27
C ALA A 73 26.28 8.73 -10.22
N GLU A 74 27.44 8.18 -10.55
CA GLU A 74 28.69 8.93 -10.68
C GLU A 74 28.61 10.05 -11.72
N ARG A 75 28.02 9.77 -12.88
CA ARG A 75 27.81 10.78 -13.93
C ARG A 75 26.86 11.88 -13.47
N TRP A 76 25.69 11.53 -12.95
CA TRP A 76 24.67 12.50 -12.50
C TRP A 76 25.14 13.34 -11.32
N ASN A 77 25.98 12.79 -10.44
CA ASN A 77 26.58 13.54 -9.33
C ASN A 77 27.61 14.57 -9.77
N LYS A 78 28.16 14.45 -10.98
CA LYS A 78 29.07 15.44 -11.58
C LYS A 78 28.36 16.41 -12.54
N GLY A 79 27.10 16.12 -12.88
CA GLY A 79 26.28 16.91 -13.80
C GLY A 79 25.31 17.87 -13.09
N PRO A 80 24.50 18.62 -13.85
CA PRO A 80 23.49 19.52 -13.30
C PRO A 80 22.35 18.80 -12.57
N GLU A 81 22.16 17.51 -12.82
CA GLU A 81 21.04 16.72 -12.29
C GLU A 81 21.01 16.70 -10.76
N VAL A 82 22.17 16.60 -10.11
CA VAL A 82 22.23 16.57 -8.64
C VAL A 82 21.83 17.91 -8.02
N ALA A 83 22.19 19.03 -8.63
CA ALA A 83 21.79 20.35 -8.15
C ALA A 83 20.29 20.56 -8.32
N GLN A 84 19.72 20.12 -9.45
CA GLN A 84 18.28 20.16 -9.67
C GLN A 84 17.54 19.29 -8.63
N MET A 85 17.98 18.05 -8.40
CA MET A 85 17.33 17.16 -7.43
C MET A 85 17.40 17.68 -5.99
N LYS A 86 18.49 18.37 -5.61
CA LYS A 86 18.58 19.03 -4.30
C LYS A 86 17.49 20.07 -4.09
N ALA A 87 17.08 20.78 -5.14
CA ALA A 87 16.04 21.81 -5.07
C ALA A 87 14.59 21.25 -5.07
N GLU A 88 14.39 19.96 -5.41
CA GLU A 88 13.05 19.37 -5.47
C GLU A 88 12.41 19.19 -4.09
N ARG A 89 13.21 19.13 -3.01
CA ARG A 89 12.67 19.13 -1.64
C ARG A 89 11.82 20.37 -1.41
N GLU A 90 12.39 21.55 -1.62
CA GLU A 90 11.71 22.83 -1.42
C GLU A 90 10.63 23.07 -2.49
N ARG A 91 10.97 22.81 -3.76
CA ARG A 91 10.07 23.10 -4.89
C ARG A 91 8.84 22.22 -4.92
N TYR A 92 9.02 20.91 -4.72
CA TYR A 92 7.97 19.91 -4.89
C TYR A 92 7.40 19.47 -3.53
N CYS A 93 8.23 18.92 -2.64
CA CYS A 93 7.70 18.33 -1.41
C CYS A 93 7.10 19.36 -0.47
N LEU A 94 7.85 20.41 -0.09
CA LEU A 94 7.36 21.38 0.89
C LEU A 94 6.06 22.07 0.44
N ARG A 95 5.93 22.35 -0.86
CA ARG A 95 4.71 22.95 -1.41
C ARG A 95 3.53 21.99 -1.36
N ASN A 96 3.70 20.76 -1.86
CA ASN A 96 2.59 19.81 -1.96
C ASN A 96 2.16 19.25 -0.60
N VAL A 97 3.11 18.98 0.31
CA VAL A 97 2.78 18.50 1.67
C VAL A 97 1.88 19.50 2.42
N LYS A 98 2.11 20.81 2.26
CA LYS A 98 1.22 21.84 2.82
C LYS A 98 -0.19 21.76 2.27
N LEU A 99 -0.33 21.52 0.96
CA LEU A 99 -1.63 21.35 0.30
C LEU A 99 -2.32 20.07 0.77
N ASP A 100 -1.59 18.97 0.92
CA ASP A 100 -2.13 17.70 1.41
C ASP A 100 -2.70 17.83 2.83
N TYR A 101 -2.02 18.55 3.73
CA TYR A 101 -2.55 18.82 5.08
C TYR A 101 -3.83 19.65 5.06
N GLN A 102 -3.94 20.62 4.16
CA GLN A 102 -5.14 21.45 4.02
C GLN A 102 -6.31 20.68 3.38
N ALA A 103 -6.01 19.83 2.41
CA ALA A 103 -7.01 19.15 1.59
C ALA A 103 -7.53 17.86 2.22
N VAL A 104 -6.64 16.97 2.68
CA VAL A 104 -7.02 15.58 3.00
C VAL A 104 -6.51 15.07 4.35
N LEU A 105 -5.27 15.37 4.76
CA LEU A 105 -4.67 14.67 5.91
C LEU A 105 -5.26 15.08 7.27
N THR A 106 -5.89 16.25 7.35
CA THR A 106 -6.60 16.72 8.55
C THR A 106 -8.08 16.38 8.55
N LYS A 107 -8.59 15.76 7.48
CA LYS A 107 -10.01 15.43 7.32
C LYS A 107 -10.28 14.06 7.93
N SER A 108 -11.49 13.91 8.46
CA SER A 108 -12.00 12.64 8.97
C SER A 108 -13.45 12.46 8.56
N VAL A 109 -13.81 11.25 8.19
CA VAL A 109 -15.19 10.85 7.87
C VAL A 109 -15.60 9.73 8.82
N LYS A 110 -16.72 9.93 9.51
CA LYS A 110 -17.27 8.94 10.45
C LYS A 110 -17.77 7.71 9.68
N PRO A 111 -17.62 6.49 10.25
CA PRO A 111 -18.11 5.28 9.61
C PRO A 111 -19.64 5.26 9.54
N TYR A 112 -20.14 4.64 8.48
CA TYR A 112 -21.49 4.09 8.45
C TYR A 112 -21.47 2.69 9.06
N VAL A 113 -22.21 2.47 10.15
CA VAL A 113 -22.17 1.23 10.93
C VAL A 113 -23.43 0.40 10.69
N ARG A 114 -23.26 -0.88 10.36
CA ARG A 114 -24.33 -1.86 10.23
C ARG A 114 -24.09 -3.05 11.14
N LEU A 115 -24.96 -3.21 12.13
CA LEU A 115 -24.99 -4.38 13.01
C LEU A 115 -26.10 -5.33 12.57
N HIS A 116 -25.77 -6.62 12.44
CA HIS A 116 -26.77 -7.66 12.13
C HIS A 116 -26.39 -9.00 12.77
N SER A 117 -27.39 -9.85 12.95
CA SER A 117 -27.21 -11.22 13.44
C SER A 117 -27.15 -12.19 12.27
N VAL A 118 -26.28 -13.19 12.37
CA VAL A 118 -26.12 -14.28 11.41
C VAL A 118 -26.31 -15.60 12.15
N THR A 119 -27.20 -16.44 11.63
CA THR A 119 -27.41 -17.81 12.12
C THR A 119 -26.63 -18.77 11.22
N PRO A 120 -25.71 -19.59 11.76
CA PRO A 120 -24.95 -20.55 10.97
C PRO A 120 -25.88 -21.57 10.29
N PRO A 121 -25.59 -21.99 9.05
CA PRO A 121 -26.25 -23.16 8.46
C PRO A 121 -25.93 -24.37 9.34
N ALA A 122 -26.97 -25.09 9.78
CA ALA A 122 -26.90 -26.35 10.56
C ALA A 122 -26.73 -26.27 12.10
N GLY A 123 -27.14 -25.19 12.77
CA GLY A 123 -27.64 -25.24 14.16
C GLY A 123 -26.70 -25.77 15.27
N LYS A 124 -25.39 -25.87 15.01
CA LYS A 124 -24.39 -26.41 15.95
C LYS A 124 -23.33 -25.41 16.41
N HIS A 125 -23.31 -24.21 15.83
CA HIS A 125 -22.36 -23.15 16.17
C HIS A 125 -23.08 -22.01 16.92
N PRO A 126 -22.38 -21.30 17.83
CA PRO A 126 -22.92 -20.11 18.47
C PRO A 126 -23.44 -19.10 17.44
N SER A 127 -24.50 -18.37 17.79
CA SER A 127 -25.01 -17.26 16.97
C SER A 127 -23.92 -16.20 16.83
N MET A 128 -23.91 -15.47 15.72
CA MET A 128 -22.89 -14.48 15.45
C MET A 128 -23.50 -13.11 15.22
N LEU A 129 -22.94 -12.09 15.87
CA LEU A 129 -23.18 -10.70 15.50
C LEU A 129 -22.07 -10.22 14.57
N VAL A 130 -22.45 -9.51 13.52
CA VAL A 130 -21.53 -8.91 12.55
C VAL A 130 -21.73 -7.40 12.56
N CYS A 131 -20.69 -6.69 12.95
CA CYS A 131 -20.60 -5.24 12.92
C CYS A 131 -19.71 -4.83 11.75
N SER A 132 -20.34 -4.30 10.69
CA SER A 132 -19.65 -3.78 9.52
C SER A 132 -19.57 -2.27 9.57
N LEU A 133 -18.36 -1.72 9.46
CA LEU A 133 -18.11 -0.29 9.40
C LEU A 133 -17.63 0.04 7.99
N TYR A 134 -18.33 0.96 7.33
CA TYR A 134 -18.07 1.34 5.94
C TYR A 134 -17.73 2.82 5.81
N SER A 135 -17.10 3.17 4.71
CA SER A 135 -16.97 4.54 4.22
C SER A 135 -16.32 5.51 5.21
N PHE A 136 -15.35 5.04 6.00
CA PHE A 136 -14.63 5.88 6.97
C PHE A 136 -13.23 6.28 6.48
N TYR A 137 -12.74 7.39 7.03
CA TYR A 137 -11.39 7.89 6.78
C TYR A 137 -10.90 8.66 8.02
N PRO A 138 -9.62 8.56 8.43
CA PRO A 138 -8.53 7.76 7.85
C PRO A 138 -8.66 6.26 8.15
N LYS A 139 -7.69 5.45 7.67
CA LYS A 139 -7.68 3.97 7.81
C LYS A 139 -7.83 3.47 9.24
N THR A 140 -7.23 4.16 10.22
CA THR A 140 -7.18 3.66 11.60
C THR A 140 -8.52 3.85 12.31
N ILE A 141 -9.09 2.76 12.82
CA ILE A 141 -10.32 2.76 13.61
C ILE A 141 -10.23 1.72 14.75
N ILE A 142 -10.98 1.95 15.82
CA ILE A 142 -11.07 1.00 16.95
C ILE A 142 -12.52 0.54 17.07
N VAL A 143 -12.73 -0.77 17.02
CA VAL A 143 -14.03 -1.41 17.20
C VAL A 143 -14.03 -2.18 18.52
N LYS A 144 -15.01 -1.90 19.38
CA LYS A 144 -15.18 -2.57 20.68
C LYS A 144 -16.56 -3.15 20.80
N TRP A 145 -16.66 -4.37 21.33
CA TRP A 145 -17.91 -4.99 21.70
C TRP A 145 -18.15 -4.81 23.19
N LEU A 146 -19.39 -4.48 23.56
CA LEU A 146 -19.80 -4.38 24.96
C LEU A 146 -20.99 -5.31 25.22
N ARG A 147 -20.99 -5.95 26.38
CA ARG A 147 -22.13 -6.68 26.94
C ARG A 147 -22.41 -6.11 28.32
N ASP A 148 -23.62 -5.58 28.51
CA ASP A 148 -24.04 -4.93 29.76
C ASP A 148 -23.06 -3.83 30.23
N GLY A 149 -22.47 -3.10 29.28
CA GLY A 149 -21.50 -2.03 29.55
C GLY A 149 -20.07 -2.49 29.80
N GLN A 150 -19.79 -3.80 29.83
CA GLN A 150 -18.44 -4.36 29.98
C GLN A 150 -17.87 -4.77 28.63
N GLU A 151 -16.60 -4.44 28.39
CA GLU A 151 -15.90 -4.81 27.14
C GLU A 151 -15.76 -6.32 27.02
N VAL A 152 -16.15 -6.86 25.86
CA VAL A 152 -16.00 -8.28 25.52
C VAL A 152 -14.91 -8.42 24.49
N THR A 153 -13.89 -9.19 24.82
CA THR A 153 -12.77 -9.50 23.92
C THR A 153 -12.68 -10.98 23.60
N SER A 154 -13.33 -11.86 24.38
CA SER A 154 -13.44 -13.27 24.04
C SER A 154 -14.36 -13.43 22.84
N ASP A 155 -14.03 -14.35 21.94
CA ASP A 155 -14.88 -14.73 20.81
C ASP A 155 -15.17 -13.58 19.82
N VAL A 156 -14.31 -12.55 19.85
CA VAL A 156 -14.30 -11.43 18.90
C VAL A 156 -13.22 -11.65 17.86
N THR A 157 -13.58 -11.51 16.59
CA THR A 157 -12.63 -11.49 15.47
C THR A 157 -12.90 -10.30 14.56
N SER A 158 -11.88 -9.77 13.89
CA SER A 158 -12.03 -8.65 12.96
C SER A 158 -11.19 -8.88 11.70
N THR A 159 -11.67 -8.39 10.56
CA THR A 159 -10.87 -8.31 9.34
C THR A 159 -9.79 -7.23 9.48
N GLU A 160 -8.79 -7.26 8.61
CA GLU A 160 -7.95 -6.08 8.39
C GLU A 160 -8.77 -4.95 7.76
N GLU A 161 -8.36 -3.69 7.91
CA GLU A 161 -9.04 -2.58 7.24
C GLU A 161 -8.73 -2.60 5.74
N MET A 162 -9.79 -2.64 4.95
CA MET A 162 -9.73 -2.76 3.49
C MET A 162 -10.00 -1.40 2.85
N ALA A 163 -9.26 -1.07 1.79
CA ALA A 163 -9.47 0.15 1.03
C ALA A 163 -10.53 -0.06 -0.06
N ASP A 164 -11.49 0.85 -0.15
CA ASP A 164 -12.64 0.76 -1.07
C ASP A 164 -12.32 1.30 -2.48
N ALA A 165 -11.06 1.70 -2.70
CA ALA A 165 -10.56 2.35 -3.93
C ALA A 165 -11.19 3.72 -4.25
N ASP A 166 -11.90 4.34 -3.30
CA ASP A 166 -12.56 5.64 -3.42
C ASP A 166 -12.17 6.62 -2.29
N TRP A 167 -11.00 6.39 -1.68
CA TRP A 167 -10.44 7.06 -0.48
C TRP A 167 -11.00 6.62 0.86
N TYR A 168 -12.04 5.78 0.90
CA TYR A 168 -12.57 5.27 2.15
C TYR A 168 -12.07 3.85 2.47
N TYR A 169 -12.35 3.46 3.72
CA TYR A 169 -12.02 2.16 4.25
C TYR A 169 -13.25 1.47 4.84
N GLN A 170 -13.15 0.15 4.96
CA GLN A 170 -14.11 -0.68 5.64
C GLN A 170 -13.44 -1.73 6.54
N ILE A 171 -14.14 -2.17 7.59
CA ILE A 171 -13.73 -3.25 8.48
C ILE A 171 -14.96 -4.01 8.98
N HIS A 172 -14.84 -5.32 9.18
CA HIS A 172 -15.89 -6.17 9.71
C HIS A 172 -15.43 -6.84 11.00
N SER A 173 -16.17 -6.64 12.08
CA SER A 173 -15.96 -7.31 13.35
C SER A 173 -17.09 -8.29 13.65
N HIS A 174 -16.75 -9.44 14.22
CA HIS A 174 -17.64 -10.55 14.48
C HIS A 174 -17.56 -10.89 15.96
N LEU A 175 -18.70 -11.14 16.59
CA LEU A 175 -18.80 -11.62 17.96
C LEU A 175 -19.65 -12.89 17.97
N GLU A 176 -19.05 -14.00 18.38
CA GLU A 176 -19.80 -15.22 18.66
C GLU A 176 -20.46 -15.14 20.04
N TYR A 177 -21.69 -15.62 20.14
CA TYR A 177 -22.43 -15.65 21.39
C TYR A 177 -23.42 -16.82 21.44
N THR A 178 -23.74 -17.24 22.65
CA THR A 178 -24.87 -18.13 22.91
C THR A 178 -26.06 -17.28 23.36
N PRO A 179 -27.17 -17.25 22.60
CA PRO A 179 -28.39 -16.60 23.04
C PRO A 179 -28.84 -17.16 24.39
N ARG A 180 -29.31 -16.29 25.28
CA ARG A 180 -29.98 -16.70 26.52
C ARG A 180 -31.47 -16.86 26.30
#